data_AF-A0A4V1S790-F1
#
_entry.id   AF-A0A4V1S790-F1
#
_cell.length_a   1.000
_cell.length_b   1.000
_cell.length_c   1.000
_cell.angle_alpha   90.00
_cell.angle_beta   90.00
_cell.angle_gamma   90.00
#
_symmetry.space_group_name_H-M   'P 1'
#
loop_
_entity.id
_entity.type
_entity.pdbx_description
1 polymer ?
#
loop_
_entity_poly.entity_id
_entity_poly.type
_entity_poly.pdbx_seq_one_letter_code
_entity_poly.pdbx_strand_id
1 'polypeptide(L)'
;MSTRGNAELIAEAEALTGRFLQAKTVEEMLPLVRDPATAEKRMRDFYQKDGVQPPGLSRFNPDGGFSVKGKLVSVNVVTRDFDTKAMAFAETLQGLKIDWESWVGWSEMPWEDFRSKKPAEGYVFRVNLSPVVYYNFGFADESKWKSYRIESPDKEHSVYGYVEKGSMLEERLRFDADTKKKTLTLSLKFPTGAEKDNQVVIDRFVNEGWVDEIAP
;
A
#
# COMPACT_ATOMS: atom_id res chain seq x y z
N MET A 1 32.34 0.62 9.32
CA MET A 1 30.88 0.71 9.55
C MET A 1 30.55 -0.34 10.58
N SER A 2 30.08 0.07 11.77
CA SER A 2 29.65 -0.90 12.78
C SER A 2 28.43 -1.63 12.25
N THR A 3 28.49 -2.95 12.14
CA THR A 3 27.35 -3.79 11.78
C THR A 3 26.35 -3.67 12.92
N ARG A 4 25.32 -2.84 12.74
CA ARG A 4 24.23 -2.70 13.71
C ARG A 4 23.67 -4.09 14.02
N GLY A 5 23.59 -4.44 15.30
CA GLY A 5 23.11 -5.76 15.69
C GLY A 5 21.59 -5.88 15.46
N ASN A 6 21.11 -7.05 15.07
CA ASN A 6 19.66 -7.30 14.91
C ASN A 6 18.86 -6.92 16.18
N ALA A 7 19.41 -7.15 17.37
CA ALA A 7 18.78 -6.76 18.63
C ALA A 7 18.63 -5.23 18.78
N GLU A 8 19.65 -4.46 18.38
CA GLU A 8 19.62 -2.99 18.41
C GLU A 8 18.64 -2.43 17.38
N LEU A 9 18.54 -3.09 16.22
CA LEU A 9 17.57 -2.75 15.17
C LEU A 9 16.13 -2.93 15.66
N ILE A 10 15.83 -4.09 16.24
CA ILE A 10 14.49 -4.43 16.73
C ILE A 10 14.09 -3.55 17.92
N ALA A 11 15.02 -3.25 18.84
CA ALA A 11 14.74 -2.36 19.96
C ALA A 11 14.41 -0.91 19.51
N GLU A 12 15.11 -0.40 18.49
CA GLU A 12 14.78 0.92 17.92
C GLU A 12 13.43 0.90 17.19
N ALA A 13 13.16 -0.15 16.41
CA ALA A 13 11.89 -0.32 15.73
C ALA A 13 10.72 -0.37 16.73
N GLU A 14 10.88 -1.05 17.87
CA GLU A 14 9.88 -1.11 18.93
C GLU A 14 9.60 0.28 19.53
N ALA A 15 10.67 1.00 19.92
CA ALA A 15 10.54 2.34 20.48
C ALA A 15 9.89 3.32 19.50
N LEU A 16 10.26 3.23 18.21
CA LEU A 16 9.70 4.05 17.14
C LEU A 16 8.23 3.72 16.88
N THR A 17 7.87 2.43 16.86
CA THR A 17 6.48 1.96 16.74
C THR A 17 5.61 2.51 17.87
N GLY A 18 6.09 2.40 19.11
CA GLY A 18 5.37 2.89 20.28
C GLY A 18 5.05 4.38 20.19
N ARG A 19 6.01 5.20 19.76
CA ARG A 19 5.81 6.64 19.55
C ARG A 19 4.82 6.92 18.41
N PHE A 20 5.00 6.24 17.28
CA PHE A 20 4.20 6.48 16.08
C PHE A 20 2.73 6.08 16.26
N LEU A 21 2.45 4.92 16.86
CA LEU A 21 1.08 4.46 17.09
C LEU A 21 0.36 5.18 18.24
N GLN A 22 1.06 6.04 18.99
CA GLN A 22 0.50 6.91 20.01
C GLN A 22 0.36 8.37 19.55
N ALA A 23 0.96 8.73 18.41
CA ALA A 23 0.91 10.08 17.87
C ALA A 23 -0.54 10.51 17.55
N LYS A 24 -0.89 11.73 17.94
CA LYS A 24 -2.23 12.32 17.83
C LYS A 24 -2.31 13.42 16.79
N THR A 25 -1.17 13.81 16.22
CA THR A 25 -1.09 14.89 15.23
C THR A 25 -0.11 14.53 14.12
N VAL A 26 -0.27 15.18 12.97
CA VAL A 26 0.68 15.06 11.87
C VAL A 26 2.07 15.52 12.33
N GLU A 27 2.13 16.58 13.13
CA GLU A 27 3.37 17.15 13.66
C GLU A 27 4.14 16.15 14.52
N GLU A 28 3.45 15.29 15.28
CA GLU A 28 4.08 14.22 16.06
C GLU A 28 4.56 13.05 15.19
N MET A 29 3.90 12.80 14.05
CA MET A 29 4.25 11.71 13.12
C MET A 29 5.41 12.07 12.18
N LEU A 30 5.48 13.31 11.70
CA LEU A 30 6.49 13.77 10.73
C LEU A 30 7.94 13.41 11.08
N PRO A 31 8.44 13.62 12.32
CA PRO A 31 9.82 13.27 12.65
C PRO A 31 10.07 11.75 12.68
N LEU A 32 9.02 10.92 12.61
CA LEU A 32 9.09 9.46 12.73
C LEU A 32 9.09 8.77 11.36
N VAL A 33 8.74 9.49 10.28
CA VAL A 33 8.58 8.92 8.93
C VAL A 33 9.77 9.18 8.02
N ARG A 34 9.93 8.32 7.00
CA ARG A 34 11.17 8.28 6.19
C ARG A 34 11.33 9.43 5.20
N ASP A 35 10.22 9.99 4.73
CA ASP A 35 10.19 11.13 3.81
C ASP A 35 9.12 12.13 4.28
N PRO A 36 9.42 12.95 5.31
CA PRO A 36 8.46 13.90 5.84
C PRO A 36 8.05 14.97 4.80
N ALA A 37 8.93 15.34 3.87
CA ALA A 37 8.63 16.36 2.87
C ALA A 37 7.53 15.90 1.90
N THR A 38 7.56 14.63 1.48
CA THR A 38 6.50 14.04 0.66
C THR A 38 5.28 13.66 1.52
N ALA A 39 5.50 13.06 2.69
CA ALA A 39 4.42 12.54 3.52
C ALA A 39 3.56 13.64 4.12
N GLU A 40 4.09 14.84 4.41
CA GLU A 40 3.34 15.90 5.09
C GLU A 40 2.03 16.26 4.37
N LYS A 41 2.11 16.57 3.07
CA LYS A 41 0.91 16.92 2.32
C LYS A 41 -0.09 15.76 2.31
N ARG A 42 0.40 14.54 2.07
CA ARG A 42 -0.43 13.33 2.02
C ARG A 42 -1.12 13.05 3.35
N MET A 43 -0.40 13.18 4.46
CA MET A 43 -0.93 13.03 5.82
C MET A 43 -2.00 14.07 6.13
N ARG A 44 -1.75 15.34 5.80
CA ARG A 44 -2.71 16.42 6.03
C ARG A 44 -4.00 16.20 5.25
N ASP A 45 -3.89 15.79 3.99
CA ASP A 45 -5.05 15.46 3.16
C ASP A 45 -5.78 14.22 3.70
N PHE A 46 -5.05 13.16 4.08
CA PHE A 46 -5.60 11.91 4.59
C PHE A 46 -6.33 12.07 5.93
N TYR A 47 -5.78 12.86 6.86
CA TYR A 47 -6.35 13.08 8.18
C TYR A 47 -7.26 14.32 8.25
N GLN A 48 -7.57 14.98 7.14
CA GLN A 48 -8.31 16.24 7.13
C GLN A 48 -9.69 16.14 7.80
N LYS A 49 -10.38 15.02 7.58
CA LYS A 49 -11.76 14.83 8.05
C LYS A 49 -11.83 14.35 9.49
N ASP A 50 -11.09 13.30 9.80
CA ASP A 50 -11.24 12.55 11.06
C ASP A 50 -10.10 12.82 12.05
N GLY A 51 -9.07 13.56 11.65
CA GLY A 51 -7.84 13.73 12.43
C GLY A 51 -7.03 12.43 12.55
N VAL A 52 -5.88 12.51 13.23
CA VAL A 52 -5.09 11.31 13.53
C VAL A 52 -5.77 10.54 14.67
N GLN A 53 -6.23 9.33 14.37
CA GLN A 53 -6.78 8.40 15.35
C GLN A 53 -5.69 7.38 15.71
N PRO A 54 -4.98 7.52 16.85
CA PRO A 54 -3.90 6.61 17.21
C PRO A 54 -4.45 5.22 17.51
N PRO A 55 -4.09 4.18 16.73
CA PRO A 55 -4.58 2.82 16.98
C PRO A 55 -3.93 2.21 18.24
N GLY A 56 -2.83 2.80 18.72
CA GLY A 56 -2.03 2.29 19.83
C GLY A 56 -1.34 0.97 19.51
N LEU A 57 -0.36 0.62 20.36
CA LEU A 57 0.37 -0.64 20.30
C LEU A 57 -0.15 -1.59 21.38
N SER A 58 -0.49 -2.81 20.99
CA SER A 58 -0.80 -3.93 21.90
C SER A 58 0.40 -4.85 22.06
N ARG A 59 0.97 -5.32 20.94
CA ARG A 59 2.20 -6.13 20.93
C ARG A 59 3.09 -5.73 19.78
N PHE A 60 4.39 -5.66 20.04
CA PHE A 60 5.41 -5.53 19.01
C PHE A 60 6.05 -6.90 18.75
N ASN A 61 6.24 -7.24 17.48
CA ASN A 61 6.90 -8.48 17.05
C ASN A 61 6.37 -9.76 17.74
N PRO A 62 5.06 -10.05 17.67
CA PRO A 62 4.45 -11.16 18.43
C PRO A 62 5.01 -12.53 18.04
N ASP A 63 5.51 -12.67 16.81
CA ASP A 63 6.01 -13.92 16.24
C ASP A 63 7.55 -14.06 16.37
N GLY A 64 8.23 -13.03 16.87
CA GLY A 64 9.70 -12.95 16.91
C GLY A 64 10.37 -12.80 15.54
N GLY A 65 9.59 -12.78 14.45
CA GLY A 65 10.07 -12.69 13.07
C GLY A 65 10.12 -11.26 12.53
N PHE A 66 11.15 -10.98 11.74
CA PHE A 66 11.26 -9.78 10.94
C PHE A 66 11.91 -10.11 9.60
N SER A 67 11.71 -9.27 8.59
CA SER A 67 12.38 -9.39 7.31
C SER A 67 13.25 -8.16 7.03
N VAL A 68 14.34 -8.38 6.30
CA VAL A 68 15.23 -7.32 5.83
C VAL A 68 15.41 -7.47 4.32
N LYS A 69 15.13 -6.40 3.58
CA LYS A 69 15.36 -6.29 2.13
C LYS A 69 16.08 -4.98 1.85
N GLY A 70 17.38 -5.03 1.62
CA GLY A 70 18.20 -3.81 1.49
C GLY A 70 18.15 -2.98 2.77
N LYS A 71 17.76 -1.70 2.66
CA LYS A 71 17.57 -0.77 3.78
C LYS A 71 16.17 -0.82 4.41
N LEU A 72 15.32 -1.77 3.99
CA LEU A 72 13.97 -1.94 4.51
C LEU A 72 13.91 -3.07 5.52
N VAL A 73 13.28 -2.81 6.65
CA VAL A 73 12.97 -3.77 7.70
C VAL A 73 11.46 -3.86 7.84
N SER A 74 10.91 -5.05 7.98
CA SER A 74 9.47 -5.24 8.22
C SER A 74 9.25 -6.09 9.45
N VAL A 75 8.36 -5.63 10.33
CA VAL A 75 8.02 -6.30 11.60
C VAL A 75 6.51 -6.32 11.76
N ASN A 76 5.95 -7.47 12.18
CA ASN A 76 4.54 -7.55 12.52
C ASN A 76 4.26 -6.82 13.83
N VAL A 77 3.19 -6.04 13.87
CA VAL A 77 2.69 -5.36 15.06
C VAL A 77 1.21 -5.68 15.25
N VAL A 78 0.78 -5.72 16.51
CA VAL A 78 -0.63 -5.85 16.90
C VAL A 78 -1.07 -4.53 17.50
N THR A 79 -2.08 -3.91 16.91
CA THR A 79 -2.69 -2.66 17.40
C THR A 79 -3.68 -2.94 18.53
N ARG A 80 -4.18 -1.90 19.23
CA ARG A 80 -5.10 -2.11 20.39
C ARG A 80 -6.46 -2.68 20.02
N ASP A 81 -6.89 -2.48 18.78
CA ASP A 81 -8.07 -3.09 18.18
C ASP A 81 -7.81 -4.52 17.65
N PHE A 82 -6.64 -5.10 17.99
CA PHE A 82 -6.22 -6.47 17.66
C PHE A 82 -5.97 -6.73 16.17
N ASP A 83 -5.89 -5.69 15.35
CA ASP A 83 -5.42 -5.83 13.98
C ASP A 83 -3.92 -6.18 13.94
N THR A 84 -3.55 -7.11 13.08
CA THR A 84 -2.16 -7.55 12.90
C THR A 84 -1.68 -7.13 11.54
N LYS A 85 -0.73 -6.19 11.50
CA LYS A 85 -0.20 -5.61 10.27
C LYS A 85 1.32 -5.57 10.30
N ALA A 86 1.92 -5.72 9.13
CA ALA A 86 3.34 -5.47 8.96
C ALA A 86 3.60 -3.95 8.97
N MET A 87 4.53 -3.51 9.80
CA MET A 87 5.06 -2.15 9.78
C MET A 87 6.43 -2.17 9.08
N ALA A 88 6.58 -1.31 8.08
CA ALA A 88 7.81 -1.14 7.34
C ALA A 88 8.64 0.03 7.89
N PHE A 89 9.94 -0.20 8.02
CA PHE A 89 10.92 0.76 8.46
C PHE A 89 12.01 0.90 7.40
N ALA A 90 12.47 2.12 7.18
CA ALA A 90 13.61 2.46 6.35
C ALA A 90 14.79 2.85 7.23
N GLU A 91 15.95 2.25 7.00
CA GLU A 91 17.21 2.72 7.55
C GLU A 91 17.65 4.00 6.84
N THR A 92 17.73 5.10 7.59
CA THR A 92 18.19 6.42 7.12
C THR A 92 19.44 6.86 7.87
N LEU A 93 20.06 7.97 7.44
CA LEU A 93 21.17 8.58 8.17
C LEU A 93 20.77 9.07 9.57
N GLN A 94 19.48 9.25 9.83
CA GLN A 94 18.91 9.67 11.12
C GLN A 94 18.34 8.49 11.92
N GLY A 95 18.67 7.25 11.56
CA GLY A 95 18.13 6.02 12.14
C GLY A 95 16.93 5.49 11.37
N LEU A 96 16.21 4.53 11.96
CA LEU A 96 14.99 3.97 11.42
C LEU A 96 13.90 5.02 11.34
N LYS A 97 13.14 4.95 10.26
CA LYS A 97 11.96 5.76 10.01
C LYS A 97 10.84 4.89 9.44
N ILE A 98 9.60 5.18 9.80
CA ILE A 98 8.43 4.41 9.35
C ILE A 98 8.04 4.84 7.93
N ASP A 99 7.63 3.88 7.12
CA ASP A 99 6.91 4.14 5.88
C ASP A 99 5.41 4.30 6.19
N TRP A 100 4.95 5.55 6.27
CA TRP A 100 3.56 5.84 6.65
C TRP A 100 2.58 5.46 5.54
N GLU A 101 2.94 5.66 4.27
CA GLU A 101 2.06 5.36 3.15
C GLU A 101 1.67 3.87 3.08
N SER A 102 2.60 2.95 3.31
CA SER A 102 2.30 1.51 3.40
C SER A 102 1.53 1.18 4.67
N TRP A 103 1.81 1.85 5.79
CA TRP A 103 1.10 1.63 7.06
C TRP A 103 -0.40 1.92 6.93
N VAL A 104 -0.76 3.08 6.36
CA VAL A 104 -2.17 3.48 6.19
C VAL A 104 -2.78 2.97 4.88
N GLY A 105 -2.00 2.34 4.01
CA GLY A 105 -2.48 1.92 2.69
C GLY A 105 -2.84 3.12 1.79
N TRP A 106 -2.05 4.20 1.89
CA TRP A 106 -2.33 5.46 1.20
C TRP A 106 -2.49 5.26 -0.31
N SER A 107 -3.51 5.90 -0.86
CA SER A 107 -3.79 6.01 -2.29
C SER A 107 -3.93 7.49 -2.66
N GLU A 108 -3.61 7.83 -3.90
CA GLU A 108 -3.58 9.21 -4.40
C GLU A 108 -4.96 9.87 -4.43
N MET A 109 -6.01 9.06 -4.53
CA MET A 109 -7.40 9.47 -4.47
C MET A 109 -8.20 8.51 -3.56
N PRO A 110 -9.17 9.00 -2.76
CA PRO A 110 -10.10 8.13 -2.06
C PRO A 110 -10.87 7.22 -3.02
N TRP A 111 -11.17 5.99 -2.61
CA TRP A 111 -11.80 4.99 -3.48
C TRP A 111 -13.22 5.39 -3.90
N GLU A 112 -13.98 6.02 -3.02
CA GLU A 112 -15.32 6.52 -3.30
C GLU A 112 -15.28 7.63 -4.35
N ASP A 113 -14.33 8.56 -4.20
CA ASP A 113 -14.10 9.64 -5.16
C ASP A 113 -13.68 9.08 -6.52
N PHE A 114 -12.78 8.11 -6.55
CA PHE A 114 -12.32 7.47 -7.77
C PHE A 114 -13.48 6.78 -8.52
N ARG A 115 -14.32 6.03 -7.81
CA ARG A 115 -15.48 5.35 -8.40
C ARG A 115 -16.58 6.30 -8.84
N SER A 116 -16.77 7.39 -8.10
CA SER A 116 -17.78 8.42 -8.42
C SER A 116 -17.37 9.26 -9.62
N LYS A 117 -16.15 9.81 -9.60
CA LYS A 117 -15.62 10.73 -10.62
C LYS A 117 -15.21 10.00 -11.90
N LYS A 118 -14.88 8.70 -11.80
CA LYS A 118 -14.45 7.85 -12.91
C LYS A 118 -13.37 8.51 -13.79
N PRO A 119 -12.23 8.93 -13.21
CA PRO A 119 -11.23 9.67 -13.96
C PRO A 119 -10.65 8.82 -15.10
N ALA A 120 -10.47 9.44 -16.26
CA ALA A 120 -9.81 8.83 -17.41
C ALA A 120 -8.27 8.90 -17.34
N GLU A 121 -7.74 9.69 -16.41
CA GLU A 121 -6.31 9.72 -16.07
C GLU A 121 -5.98 8.72 -14.96
N GLY A 122 -4.71 8.30 -14.89
CA GLY A 122 -4.23 7.29 -13.93
C GLY A 122 -3.92 7.88 -12.56
N TYR A 123 -4.42 7.23 -11.51
CA TYR A 123 -4.15 7.54 -10.11
C TYR A 123 -3.52 6.34 -9.41
N VAL A 124 -2.58 6.58 -8.49
CA VAL A 124 -1.85 5.52 -7.80
C VAL A 124 -2.64 4.96 -6.60
N PHE A 125 -2.78 3.64 -6.54
CA PHE A 125 -3.42 2.90 -5.47
C PHE A 125 -2.54 1.78 -4.92
N ARG A 126 -2.53 1.64 -3.59
CA ARG A 126 -2.07 0.43 -2.91
C ARG A 126 -3.20 -0.57 -2.89
N VAL A 127 -2.96 -1.74 -3.49
CA VAL A 127 -4.03 -2.71 -3.73
C VAL A 127 -3.65 -4.13 -3.35
N ASN A 128 -4.71 -4.89 -3.19
CA ASN A 128 -4.74 -6.33 -3.10
C ASN A 128 -5.28 -6.87 -4.43
N LEU A 129 -4.44 -7.54 -5.22
CA LEU A 129 -4.78 -8.07 -6.54
C LEU A 129 -5.00 -9.59 -6.48
N SER A 130 -6.05 -10.11 -7.11
CA SER A 130 -6.24 -11.54 -7.33
C SER A 130 -6.79 -11.82 -8.75
N PRO A 131 -6.47 -12.97 -9.36
CA PRO A 131 -7.03 -13.32 -10.67
C PRO A 131 -8.53 -13.59 -10.55
N VAL A 132 -9.29 -13.20 -11.58
CA VAL A 132 -10.73 -13.48 -11.68
C VAL A 132 -11.11 -13.72 -13.14
N VAL A 133 -12.26 -14.32 -13.39
CA VAL A 133 -12.87 -14.44 -14.72
C VAL A 133 -14.13 -13.59 -14.71
N TYR A 134 -14.03 -12.34 -15.20
CA TYR A 134 -15.18 -11.42 -15.24
C TYR A 134 -15.08 -10.51 -16.45
N TYR A 135 -15.83 -10.82 -17.51
CA TYR A 135 -15.81 -10.12 -18.80
C TYR A 135 -17.21 -9.64 -19.16
N ASN A 136 -17.41 -8.32 -19.17
CA ASN A 136 -18.68 -7.67 -19.48
C ASN A 136 -18.43 -6.24 -20.01
N PHE A 137 -19.43 -5.67 -20.68
CA PHE A 137 -19.40 -4.29 -21.21
C PHE A 137 -18.16 -4.03 -22.08
N GLY A 138 -17.41 -2.96 -21.81
CA GLY A 138 -16.19 -2.60 -22.54
C GLY A 138 -15.05 -3.62 -22.45
N PHE A 139 -15.19 -4.65 -21.61
CA PHE A 139 -14.20 -5.69 -21.37
C PHE A 139 -14.74 -7.10 -21.69
N ALA A 140 -15.71 -7.22 -22.60
CA ALA A 140 -16.34 -8.50 -22.95
C ALA A 140 -15.44 -9.45 -23.76
N ASP A 141 -14.46 -8.92 -24.49
CA ASP A 141 -13.55 -9.73 -25.31
C ASP A 141 -12.47 -10.40 -24.43
N GLU A 142 -12.74 -11.62 -24.00
CA GLU A 142 -11.80 -12.44 -23.23
C GLU A 142 -10.52 -12.76 -24.02
N SER A 143 -10.53 -12.78 -25.35
CA SER A 143 -9.30 -13.00 -26.12
C SER A 143 -8.32 -11.81 -26.02
N LYS A 144 -8.87 -10.62 -25.77
CA LYS A 144 -8.11 -9.37 -25.60
C LYS A 144 -7.74 -9.08 -24.15
N TRP A 145 -8.62 -9.34 -23.19
CA TRP A 145 -8.45 -8.86 -21.82
C TRP A 145 -8.07 -9.96 -20.84
N LYS A 146 -7.20 -9.62 -19.90
CA LYS A 146 -6.96 -10.39 -18.67
C LYS A 146 -7.59 -9.63 -17.50
N SER A 147 -8.48 -10.31 -16.75
CA SER A 147 -9.20 -9.71 -15.63
C SER A 147 -8.60 -10.05 -14.26
N TYR A 148 -8.67 -9.08 -13.36
CA TYR A 148 -8.28 -9.19 -11.96
C TYR A 148 -9.35 -8.58 -11.06
N ARG A 149 -9.48 -9.11 -9.84
CA ARG A 149 -10.15 -8.42 -8.73
C ARG A 149 -9.11 -7.56 -8.02
N ILE A 150 -9.44 -6.29 -7.85
CA ILE A 150 -8.66 -5.31 -7.10
C ILE A 150 -9.46 -4.99 -5.84
N GLU A 151 -8.82 -5.09 -4.68
CA GLU A 151 -9.39 -4.70 -3.38
C GLU A 151 -8.54 -3.60 -2.76
N SER A 152 -9.19 -2.69 -2.06
CA SER A 152 -8.51 -1.71 -1.19
C SER A 152 -7.72 -2.41 -0.06
N PRO A 153 -6.78 -1.72 0.59
CA PRO A 153 -6.01 -2.28 1.70
C PRO A 153 -6.87 -2.83 2.85
N ASP A 154 -7.93 -2.10 3.21
CA ASP A 154 -8.96 -2.46 4.21
C ASP A 154 -10.00 -3.46 3.69
N LYS A 155 -10.04 -3.72 2.38
CA LYS A 155 -11.01 -4.56 1.65
C LYS A 155 -12.45 -4.03 1.66
N GLU A 156 -12.68 -2.77 2.03
CA GLU A 156 -14.01 -2.15 1.99
C GLU A 156 -14.45 -1.82 0.55
N HIS A 157 -13.50 -1.69 -0.38
CA HIS A 157 -13.76 -1.42 -1.78
C HIS A 157 -13.20 -2.53 -2.67
N SER A 158 -13.95 -2.86 -3.72
CA SER A 158 -13.51 -3.79 -4.74
C SER A 158 -13.97 -3.37 -6.13
N VAL A 159 -13.05 -3.47 -7.10
CA VAL A 159 -13.30 -3.23 -8.52
C VAL A 159 -12.66 -4.33 -9.37
N TYR A 160 -13.07 -4.44 -10.63
CA TYR A 160 -12.48 -5.32 -11.62
C TYR A 160 -11.47 -4.54 -12.46
N GLY A 161 -10.21 -4.98 -12.43
CA GLY A 161 -9.12 -4.41 -13.20
C GLY A 161 -8.82 -5.23 -14.44
N TYR A 162 -8.48 -4.57 -15.53
CA TYR A 162 -8.19 -5.21 -16.81
C TYR A 162 -6.85 -4.75 -17.39
N VAL A 163 -6.14 -5.69 -18.01
CA VAL A 163 -4.96 -5.42 -18.86
C VAL A 163 -5.10 -6.16 -20.18
N GLU A 164 -4.47 -5.63 -21.21
CA GLU A 164 -4.43 -6.30 -22.52
C GLU A 164 -3.53 -7.54 -22.45
N LYS A 165 -4.02 -8.66 -23.00
CA LYS A 165 -3.28 -9.91 -23.11
C LYS A 165 -2.09 -9.75 -24.06
N GLY A 166 -0.97 -10.37 -23.72
CA GLY A 166 0.30 -10.26 -24.42
C GLY A 166 1.08 -8.97 -24.11
N SER A 167 0.55 -8.07 -23.28
CA SER A 167 1.26 -6.86 -22.87
C SER A 167 2.34 -7.17 -21.82
N MET A 168 3.37 -6.32 -21.76
CA MET A 168 4.37 -6.38 -20.66
C MET A 168 3.72 -6.22 -19.28
N LEU A 169 2.59 -5.52 -19.20
CA LEU A 169 1.87 -5.34 -17.95
C LEU A 169 1.21 -6.65 -17.50
N GLU A 170 0.64 -7.43 -18.41
CA GLU A 170 0.14 -8.78 -18.09
C GLU A 170 1.26 -9.66 -17.53
N GLU A 171 2.45 -9.60 -18.13
CA GLU A 171 3.60 -10.37 -17.67
C GLU A 171 4.02 -9.97 -16.24
N ARG A 172 4.10 -8.67 -15.95
CA ARG A 172 4.41 -8.17 -14.59
C ARG A 172 3.35 -8.54 -13.55
N LEU A 173 2.10 -8.68 -13.97
CA LEU A 173 0.97 -9.05 -13.11
C LEU A 173 0.69 -10.56 -13.11
N ARG A 174 1.57 -11.38 -13.71
CA ARG A 174 1.40 -12.83 -13.75
C ARG A 174 1.38 -13.41 -12.34
N PHE A 175 0.49 -14.37 -12.11
CA PHE A 175 0.43 -15.14 -10.86
C PHE A 175 1.09 -16.49 -11.10
N ASP A 176 1.95 -16.90 -10.16
CA ASP A 176 2.46 -18.26 -10.12
C ASP A 176 1.36 -19.22 -9.62
N ALA A 177 1.49 -20.51 -9.89
CA ALA A 177 0.45 -21.51 -9.64
C ALA A 177 -0.12 -21.48 -8.21
N ASP A 178 0.75 -21.24 -7.22
CA ASP A 178 0.39 -21.23 -5.80
C ASP A 178 0.00 -19.83 -5.27
N THR A 179 0.22 -18.78 -6.07
CA THR A 179 -0.09 -17.41 -5.65
C THR A 179 -1.55 -17.10 -5.93
N LYS A 180 -2.33 -16.83 -4.87
CA LYS A 180 -3.76 -16.46 -4.99
C LYS A 180 -4.01 -14.96 -4.90
N LYS A 181 -3.07 -14.23 -4.29
CA LYS A 181 -3.19 -12.80 -4.01
C LYS A 181 -1.81 -12.15 -4.03
N LYS A 182 -1.72 -10.96 -4.62
CA LYS A 182 -0.52 -10.12 -4.62
C LYS A 182 -0.85 -8.76 -4.02
N THR A 183 0.06 -8.26 -3.21
CA THR A 183 0.02 -6.89 -2.70
C THR A 183 0.86 -6.03 -3.61
N LEU A 184 0.27 -5.01 -4.26
CA LEU A 184 0.92 -4.22 -5.30
C LEU A 184 0.57 -2.74 -5.16
N THR A 185 1.37 -1.90 -5.79
CA THR A 185 1.02 -0.50 -6.05
C THR A 185 0.82 -0.32 -7.55
N LEU A 186 -0.37 0.14 -7.95
CA LEU A 186 -0.79 0.21 -9.35
C LEU A 186 -1.38 1.60 -9.68
N SER A 187 -1.19 2.06 -10.92
CA SER A 187 -1.95 3.18 -11.48
C SER A 187 -3.24 2.64 -12.08
N LEU A 188 -4.38 3.17 -11.65
CA LEU A 188 -5.71 2.77 -12.10
C LEU A 188 -6.43 3.95 -12.75
N LYS A 189 -7.21 3.66 -13.80
CA LYS A 189 -8.08 4.65 -14.47
C LYS A 189 -9.35 4.01 -15.00
N PHE A 190 -10.39 4.80 -15.18
CA PHE A 190 -11.58 4.36 -15.90
C PHE A 190 -11.42 4.54 -17.41
N PRO A 191 -12.04 3.68 -18.24
CA PRO A 191 -12.23 3.98 -19.65
C PRO A 191 -12.96 5.31 -19.84
N THR A 192 -12.62 6.06 -20.90
CA THR A 192 -13.36 7.27 -21.26
C THR A 192 -14.84 6.93 -21.47
N GLY A 193 -15.73 7.65 -20.77
CA GLY A 193 -17.17 7.41 -20.83
C GLY A 193 -17.65 6.15 -20.09
N ALA A 194 -16.90 5.67 -19.08
CA ALA A 194 -17.25 4.46 -18.33
C ALA A 194 -18.68 4.50 -17.74
N GLU A 195 -19.51 3.56 -18.19
CA GLU A 195 -20.87 3.37 -17.66
C GLU A 195 -20.82 2.82 -16.22
N LYS A 196 -19.93 1.86 -15.96
CA LYS A 196 -19.77 1.21 -14.64
C LYS A 196 -18.74 1.94 -13.78
N ASP A 197 -18.97 1.91 -12.47
CA ASP A 197 -18.13 2.50 -11.43
C ASP A 197 -17.18 1.48 -10.77
N ASN A 198 -17.09 0.26 -11.34
CA ASN A 198 -16.33 -0.84 -10.77
C ASN A 198 -15.51 -1.62 -11.82
N GLN A 199 -15.32 -1.09 -13.02
CA GLN A 199 -14.47 -1.68 -14.07
C GLN A 199 -13.43 -0.67 -14.52
N VAL A 200 -12.16 -1.00 -14.32
CA VAL A 200 -11.02 -0.09 -14.51
C VAL A 200 -9.93 -0.72 -15.37
N VAL A 201 -9.16 0.11 -16.05
CA VAL A 201 -7.92 -0.30 -16.69
C VAL A 201 -6.80 -0.19 -15.65
N ILE A 202 -5.97 -1.23 -15.54
CA ILE A 202 -4.69 -1.10 -14.86
C ILE A 202 -3.77 -0.43 -15.87
N ASP A 203 -3.48 0.84 -15.64
CA ASP A 203 -2.75 1.71 -16.57
C ASP A 203 -1.24 1.46 -16.50
N ARG A 204 -0.72 1.26 -15.28
CA ARG A 204 0.71 1.10 -15.05
C ARG A 204 1.00 0.31 -13.77
N PHE A 205 2.00 -0.56 -13.84
CA PHE A 205 2.64 -1.14 -12.66
C PHE A 205 3.56 -0.10 -12.02
N VAL A 206 3.30 0.26 -10.76
CA VAL A 206 4.12 1.25 -10.04
C VAL A 206 5.19 0.53 -9.21
N ASN A 207 4.78 -0.41 -8.36
CA ASN A 207 5.70 -1.11 -7.47
C ASN A 207 5.17 -2.49 -7.03
N GLU A 208 6.10 -3.38 -6.67
CA GLU A 208 5.79 -4.61 -5.96
C GLU A 208 5.63 -4.32 -4.46
N GLY A 209 4.54 -4.77 -3.85
CA GLY A 209 4.20 -4.40 -2.48
C GLY A 209 3.72 -2.94 -2.34
N TRP A 210 3.66 -2.47 -1.09
CA TRP A 210 3.17 -1.13 -0.73
C TRP A 210 4.28 -0.18 -0.28
N VAL A 211 5.52 -0.65 -0.16
CA VAL A 211 6.66 0.15 0.29
C VAL A 211 7.49 0.51 -0.92
N ASP A 212 7.56 1.80 -1.25
CA ASP A 212 8.37 2.28 -2.38
C ASP A 212 9.84 1.99 -2.10
N GLU A 213 10.56 1.46 -3.10
CA GLU A 213 11.99 1.19 -2.97
C GLU A 213 12.72 2.48 -2.59
N ILE A 214 13.61 2.37 -1.60
CA ILE A 214 14.49 3.49 -1.23
C ILE A 214 15.49 3.64 -2.37
N ALA A 215 15.51 4.79 -3.04
CA ALA A 215 16.56 5.10 -4.00
C ALA A 215 17.94 4.90 -3.34
N PRO A 216 18.90 4.23 -4.01
CA PRO A 216 20.16 3.79 -3.43
C PRO A 216 20.92 4.88 -2.66
#